data_AF-A0A6M1PNL2-F1
#
_entry.id   AF-A0A6M1PNL2-F1
#
_cell.length_a   1.000
_cell.length_b   1.000
_cell.length_c   1.000
_cell.angle_alpha   90.00
_cell.angle_beta   90.00
_cell.angle_gamma   90.00
#
_symmetry.space_group_name_H-M   'P 1'
#
loop_
_entity.id
_entity.type
_entity.pdbx_description
1 polymer ?
#
loop_
_entity_poly.entity_id
_entity_poly.type
_entity_poly.pdbx_seq_one_letter_code
_entity_poly.pdbx_strand_id
1 'polypeptide(L)'
;MIIKFHQSSIENEYEIYPFISYESQCNDLDFPEPSFDPSSSFIFHTVKLVASLDLLTDEYDNSEEIIQRLKESYAIDEDKNLIDIAELHITEFPNEWKDEIGPNWFYWLDAIDGDHAVVGSRADEILDRELYDDPFDFGSLYYIQTLKVHKAFRGEKLGLQLINYAFEHFIKDYNGMVFLIPQEPITQEIESGKRKMKPIKLVNYYEKLGFKRVFNSINSDIVMEVEISKLRYRE
;
A
#
# COMPACT_ATOMS: atom_id res chain seq x y z
N MET A 1 -21.64 2.50 1.58
CA MET A 1 -21.09 1.61 0.50
C MET A 1 -21.98 0.38 0.44
N ILE A 2 -22.20 -0.25 -0.73
CA ILE A 2 -23.19 -1.34 -0.84
C ILE A 2 -22.48 -2.67 -1.11
N ILE A 3 -22.77 -3.68 -0.31
CA ILE A 3 -22.42 -5.08 -0.60
C ILE A 3 -23.66 -5.76 -1.18
N LYS A 4 -23.51 -6.35 -2.37
CA LYS A 4 -24.59 -7.08 -3.05
C LYS A 4 -24.40 -8.59 -2.96
N PHE A 5 -25.48 -9.30 -2.70
CA PHE A 5 -25.56 -10.76 -2.77
C PHE A 5 -26.67 -11.20 -3.72
N HIS A 6 -26.47 -12.35 -4.36
CA HIS A 6 -27.54 -13.03 -5.08
C HIS A 6 -28.03 -14.22 -4.25
N GLN A 7 -29.35 -14.32 -4.06
CA GLN A 7 -30.00 -15.48 -3.45
C GLN A 7 -31.24 -15.84 -4.27
N SER A 8 -31.25 -17.03 -4.86
CA SER A 8 -32.51 -17.66 -5.30
C SER A 8 -33.44 -16.76 -6.13
N SER A 9 -32.87 -15.98 -7.07
CA SER A 9 -33.54 -14.99 -7.94
C SER A 9 -33.81 -13.59 -7.36
N ILE A 10 -33.39 -13.30 -6.12
CA ILE A 10 -33.49 -12.00 -5.46
C ILE A 10 -32.07 -11.48 -5.16
N GLU A 11 -31.81 -10.24 -5.57
CA GLU A 11 -30.58 -9.52 -5.23
C GLU A 11 -30.81 -8.80 -3.89
N ASN A 12 -30.02 -9.15 -2.88
CA ASN A 12 -30.05 -8.49 -1.58
C ASN A 12 -28.89 -7.49 -1.54
N GLU A 13 -29.21 -6.24 -1.23
CA GLU A 13 -28.25 -5.15 -1.09
C GLU A 13 -28.16 -4.76 0.38
N TYR A 14 -26.96 -4.78 0.95
CA TYR A 14 -26.69 -4.36 2.32
C TYR A 14 -25.84 -3.11 2.29
N GLU A 15 -26.32 -2.08 2.97
CA GLU A 15 -25.55 -0.87 3.16
C GLU A 15 -24.54 -1.11 4.29
N ILE A 16 -23.29 -0.76 4.03
CA ILE A 16 -22.20 -0.77 5.01
C ILE A 16 -21.66 0.63 5.18
N TYR A 17 -21.24 0.91 6.42
CA TYR A 17 -20.60 2.14 6.84
C TYR A 17 -19.11 1.86 7.10
N PRO A 18 -18.27 1.92 6.06
CA PRO A 18 -16.86 1.63 6.24
C PRO A 18 -16.16 2.78 6.95
N PHE A 19 -15.10 2.45 7.68
CA PHE A 19 -14.20 3.39 8.31
C PHE A 19 -12.75 2.99 8.06
N ILE A 20 -11.83 3.92 8.33
CA ILE A 20 -10.40 3.69 8.14
C ILE A 20 -9.79 3.22 9.46
N SER A 21 -9.09 2.09 9.41
CA SER A 21 -8.18 1.65 10.45
C SER A 21 -6.75 1.94 10.00
N TYR A 22 -5.94 2.51 10.89
CA TYR A 22 -4.55 2.82 10.62
C TYR A 22 -3.68 2.33 11.77
N GLU A 23 -2.60 1.64 11.40
CA GLU A 23 -1.57 1.16 12.31
C GLU A 23 -0.19 1.54 11.76
N SER A 24 0.68 2.02 12.64
CA SER A 24 2.05 2.37 12.33
C SER A 24 2.96 1.76 13.37
N GLN A 25 3.93 0.97 12.92
CA GLN A 25 4.86 0.25 13.77
C GLN A 25 6.30 0.56 13.37
N CYS A 26 7.14 0.77 14.37
CA CYS A 26 8.58 0.92 14.26
C CYS A 26 9.20 -0.20 15.10
N ASN A 27 10.24 -0.88 14.58
CA ASN A 27 10.82 -2.04 15.28
C ASN A 27 11.65 -1.66 16.52
N ASP A 28 11.90 -0.37 16.79
CA ASP A 28 12.64 0.06 17.98
C ASP A 28 11.73 0.26 19.21
N LEU A 29 11.49 -0.84 19.93
CA LEU A 29 11.14 -0.80 21.34
C LEU A 29 12.15 -1.67 22.12
N ASP A 30 12.99 -0.99 22.91
CA ASP A 30 13.78 -1.48 24.06
C ASP A 30 15.29 -1.83 23.85
N PHE A 31 16.15 -0.82 24.10
CA PHE A 31 17.60 -0.83 24.44
C PHE A 31 18.66 -1.08 23.34
N PRO A 32 19.76 -0.32 23.30
CA PRO A 32 20.82 -0.48 22.31
C PRO A 32 21.77 -1.63 22.68
N GLU A 33 21.86 -2.66 21.84
CA GLU A 33 23.01 -3.58 21.87
C GLU A 33 24.21 -2.99 21.11
N PRO A 34 25.46 -3.32 21.49
CA PRO A 34 26.68 -2.63 21.04
C PRO A 34 27.22 -3.14 19.70
N SER A 35 26.51 -4.05 19.03
CA SER A 35 26.82 -4.49 17.67
C SER A 35 25.90 -3.76 16.71
N PHE A 36 26.48 -2.95 15.84
CA PHE A 36 25.83 -2.39 14.66
C PHE A 36 24.98 -3.47 13.95
N ASP A 37 23.66 -3.29 13.95
CA ASP A 37 22.70 -4.04 13.13
C ASP A 37 22.11 -3.04 12.12
N PRO A 38 22.23 -3.23 10.79
CA PRO A 38 21.71 -2.32 9.77
C PRO A 38 20.15 -2.21 9.74
N SER A 39 19.47 -2.61 10.82
CA SER A 39 18.03 -2.84 10.97
C SER A 39 17.27 -1.73 11.71
N SER A 40 17.89 -0.61 12.06
CA SER A 40 17.22 0.51 12.74
C SER A 40 16.40 1.38 11.77
N SER A 41 15.12 1.63 11.99
CA SER A 41 14.05 0.64 11.86
C SER A 41 12.93 1.26 11.01
N PHE A 42 12.83 0.87 9.73
CA PHE A 42 11.78 1.35 8.81
C PHE A 42 10.40 1.32 9.45
N ILE A 43 9.60 2.32 9.13
CA ILE A 43 8.26 2.45 9.68
C ILE A 43 7.30 1.71 8.74
N PHE A 44 6.58 0.73 9.29
CA PHE A 44 5.51 0.07 8.56
C PHE A 44 4.19 0.76 8.83
N HIS A 45 3.51 1.15 7.76
CA HIS A 45 2.17 1.71 7.81
C HIS A 45 1.20 0.73 7.16
N THR A 46 0.20 0.32 7.93
CA THR A 46 -0.93 -0.46 7.44
C THR A 46 -2.19 0.39 7.52
N VAL A 47 -2.76 0.70 6.36
CA VAL A 47 -4.03 1.45 6.25
C VAL A 47 -5.08 0.53 5.66
N LYS A 48 -6.16 0.31 6.39
CA LYS A 48 -7.28 -0.54 5.97
C LYS A 48 -8.57 0.26 5.89
N LEU A 49 -9.35 0.00 4.85
CA LEU A 49 -10.77 0.33 4.81
C LEU A 49 -11.54 -0.90 5.28
N VAL A 50 -12.28 -0.77 6.37
CA VAL A 50 -12.97 -1.88 7.03
C VAL A 50 -14.42 -1.54 7.33
N ALA A 51 -15.26 -2.54 7.53
CA ALA A 51 -16.63 -2.37 8.01
C ALA A 51 -16.93 -3.29 9.19
N SER A 52 -17.69 -2.80 10.16
CA SER A 52 -18.07 -3.55 11.36
C SER A 52 -19.12 -4.59 11.05
N LEU A 53 -18.89 -5.85 11.43
CA LEU A 53 -19.91 -6.90 11.36
C LEU A 53 -21.02 -6.66 12.39
N ASP A 54 -20.69 -6.13 13.57
CA ASP A 54 -21.68 -5.84 14.62
C ASP A 54 -22.80 -4.89 14.13
N LEU A 55 -22.44 -3.84 13.38
CA LEU A 55 -23.42 -2.92 12.80
C LEU A 55 -24.34 -3.62 11.80
N LEU A 56 -23.80 -4.55 11.02
CA LEU A 56 -24.60 -5.36 10.11
C LEU A 56 -25.52 -6.33 10.86
N THR A 57 -25.10 -6.85 12.02
CA THR A 57 -25.95 -7.74 12.81
C THR A 57 -27.08 -7.00 13.50
N ASP A 58 -26.85 -5.75 13.90
CA ASP A 58 -27.86 -4.92 14.56
C ASP A 58 -28.91 -4.38 13.57
N GLU A 59 -28.51 -4.10 12.33
CA GLU A 59 -29.39 -3.53 11.31
C GLU A 59 -30.24 -4.57 10.56
N TYR A 60 -29.84 -5.85 10.54
CA TYR A 60 -30.47 -6.87 9.69
C TYR A 60 -30.86 -8.16 10.45
N ASP A 61 -32.16 -8.50 10.42
CA ASP A 61 -32.77 -9.63 11.14
C ASP A 61 -32.23 -11.04 10.77
N ASN A 62 -31.54 -11.19 9.63
CA ASN A 62 -30.93 -12.46 9.15
C ASN A 62 -29.40 -12.48 9.28
N SER A 63 -28.88 -11.92 10.38
CA SER A 63 -27.46 -11.65 10.60
C SER A 63 -26.54 -12.87 10.46
N GLU A 64 -26.94 -14.06 10.93
CA GLU A 64 -26.09 -15.27 10.87
C GLU A 64 -25.82 -15.76 9.43
N GLU A 65 -26.83 -15.80 8.56
CA GLU A 65 -26.65 -16.21 7.16
C GLU A 65 -25.81 -15.19 6.39
N ILE A 66 -26.00 -13.90 6.68
CA ILE A 66 -25.25 -12.79 6.07
C ILE A 66 -23.77 -12.87 6.47
N ILE A 67 -23.48 -13.05 7.76
CA ILE A 67 -22.10 -13.18 8.27
C ILE A 67 -21.40 -14.37 7.64
N GLN A 68 -22.06 -15.53 7.55
CA GLN A 68 -21.46 -16.72 6.97
C GLN A 68 -21.04 -16.49 5.51
N ARG A 69 -21.87 -15.82 4.72
CA ARG A 69 -21.54 -15.47 3.32
C ARG A 69 -20.45 -14.40 3.20
N LEU A 70 -20.42 -13.45 4.14
CA LEU A 70 -19.33 -12.48 4.24
C LEU A 70 -18.01 -13.18 4.51
N LYS A 71 -17.97 -14.16 5.43
CA LYS A 71 -16.81 -15.01 5.71
C LYS A 71 -16.34 -15.82 4.50
N GLU A 72 -17.24 -16.21 3.60
CA GLU A 72 -16.88 -16.93 2.37
C GLU A 72 -16.29 -16.02 1.29
N SER A 73 -16.61 -14.72 1.31
CA SER A 73 -16.28 -13.81 0.22
C SER A 73 -15.20 -12.79 0.58
N TYR A 74 -15.11 -12.40 1.85
CA TYR A 74 -14.26 -11.34 2.35
C TYR A 74 -13.27 -11.87 3.39
N ALA A 75 -12.12 -11.20 3.48
CA ALA A 75 -11.22 -11.39 4.62
C ALA A 75 -11.85 -10.73 5.86
N ILE A 76 -11.84 -11.44 6.98
CA ILE A 76 -12.42 -10.97 8.24
C ILE A 76 -11.37 -11.06 9.34
N ASP A 77 -11.24 -9.97 10.09
CA ASP A 77 -10.56 -9.95 11.39
C ASP A 77 -11.56 -10.48 12.42
N GLU A 78 -11.42 -11.76 12.80
CA GLU A 78 -12.35 -12.41 13.73
C GLU A 78 -12.25 -11.85 15.15
N ASP A 79 -11.08 -11.36 15.55
CA ASP A 79 -10.85 -10.81 16.88
C ASP A 79 -11.56 -9.46 17.05
N LYS A 80 -11.58 -8.65 15.99
CA LYS A 80 -12.22 -7.32 15.98
C LYS A 80 -13.61 -7.31 15.34
N ASN A 81 -14.05 -8.45 14.78
CA ASN A 81 -15.29 -8.60 14.01
C ASN A 81 -15.41 -7.58 12.85
N LEU A 82 -14.33 -7.42 12.08
CA LEU A 82 -14.24 -6.46 10.98
C LEU A 82 -14.10 -7.15 9.61
N ILE A 83 -14.74 -6.58 8.60
CA ILE A 83 -14.58 -6.98 7.19
C ILE A 83 -13.49 -6.11 6.55
N ASP A 84 -12.47 -6.74 5.99
CA ASP A 84 -11.42 -6.05 5.23
C ASP A 84 -11.88 -5.81 3.78
N ILE A 85 -12.10 -4.53 3.43
CA ILE A 85 -12.56 -4.11 2.10
C ILE A 85 -11.36 -3.77 1.21
N ALA A 86 -10.42 -3.02 1.75
CA ALA A 86 -9.17 -2.68 1.11
C ALA A 86 -8.05 -2.53 2.14
N GLU A 87 -6.82 -2.83 1.73
CA GLU A 87 -5.65 -2.85 2.59
C GLU A 87 -4.44 -2.32 1.81
N LEU A 88 -3.71 -1.39 2.43
CA LEU A 88 -2.54 -0.73 1.88
C LEU A 88 -1.38 -0.87 2.87
N HIS A 89 -0.26 -1.38 2.38
CA HIS A 89 1.00 -1.51 3.11
C HIS A 89 2.04 -0.57 2.51
N ILE A 90 2.62 0.28 3.36
CA ILE A 90 3.65 1.24 2.99
C ILE A 90 4.82 1.06 3.95
N THR A 91 6.03 1.04 3.41
CA THR A 91 7.26 1.15 4.20
C THR A 91 7.84 2.54 4.03
N GLU A 92 8.14 3.20 5.14
CA GLU A 92 8.77 4.52 5.18
C GLU A 92 10.21 4.38 5.68
N PHE A 93 11.11 5.05 4.97
CA PHE A 93 12.53 5.18 5.29
C PHE A 93 12.86 6.68 5.40
N PRO A 94 12.85 7.24 6.62
CA PRO A 94 13.26 8.61 6.89
C PRO A 94 14.70 8.88 6.42
N ASN A 95 14.93 10.04 5.78
CA ASN A 95 16.26 10.40 5.29
C ASN A 95 17.29 10.61 6.41
N GLU A 96 16.84 10.98 7.62
CA GLU A 96 17.72 11.12 8.80
C GLU A 96 18.53 9.85 9.09
N TRP A 97 18.06 8.68 8.62
CA TRP A 97 18.73 7.40 8.84
C TRP A 97 19.76 7.04 7.76
N LYS A 98 19.72 7.71 6.60
CA LYS A 98 20.76 7.57 5.57
C LYS A 98 22.13 8.00 6.11
N ASP A 99 22.15 9.07 6.90
CA ASP A 99 23.38 9.67 7.44
C ASP A 99 24.11 8.76 8.45
N GLU A 100 23.44 7.74 9.01
CA GLU A 100 23.99 6.87 10.05
C GLU A 100 24.67 5.60 9.53
N ILE A 101 24.35 5.14 8.31
CA ILE A 101 24.66 3.75 7.87
C ILE A 101 25.49 3.70 6.57
N GLY A 102 25.36 4.65 5.64
CA GLY A 102 26.15 4.63 4.41
C GLY A 102 25.81 5.74 3.40
N PRO A 103 26.62 5.91 2.33
CA PRO A 103 26.47 7.04 1.41
C PRO A 103 25.25 6.95 0.47
N ASN A 104 24.64 5.77 0.30
CA ASN A 104 23.65 5.53 -0.75
C ASN A 104 22.51 4.58 -0.31
N TRP A 105 21.34 4.80 -0.91
CA TRP A 105 20.08 4.10 -0.62
C TRP A 105 20.10 2.64 -1.08
N PHE A 106 20.69 2.36 -2.25
CA PHE A 106 20.75 1.01 -2.81
C PHE A 106 21.35 0.00 -1.83
N TYR A 107 22.53 0.30 -1.26
CA TYR A 107 23.19 -0.65 -0.36
C TYR A 107 22.41 -0.88 0.92
N TRP A 108 21.71 0.14 1.43
CA TRP A 108 20.88 -0.02 2.60
C TRP A 108 19.67 -0.91 2.32
N LEU A 109 18.98 -0.64 1.21
CA LEU A 109 17.75 -1.33 0.86
C LEU A 109 17.97 -2.73 0.26
N ASP A 110 19.12 -3.00 -0.35
CA ASP A 110 19.53 -4.33 -0.85
C ASP A 110 19.71 -5.35 0.28
N ALA A 111 20.00 -4.91 1.50
CA ALA A 111 20.09 -5.78 2.66
C ALA A 111 18.72 -6.32 3.13
N ILE A 112 17.62 -5.68 2.73
CA ILE A 112 16.25 -6.06 3.11
C ILE A 112 15.72 -7.10 2.13
N ASP A 113 15.51 -6.69 0.87
CA ASP A 113 15.14 -7.58 -0.24
C ASP A 113 15.39 -6.89 -1.60
N GLY A 114 15.15 -7.64 -2.68
CA GLY A 114 15.39 -7.17 -4.05
C GLY A 114 14.45 -6.05 -4.52
N ASP A 115 13.21 -5.98 -4.02
CA ASP A 115 12.27 -4.91 -4.41
C ASP A 115 12.69 -3.58 -3.76
N HIS A 116 13.10 -3.62 -2.50
CA HIS A 116 13.69 -2.47 -1.81
C HIS A 116 14.99 -2.03 -2.49
N ALA A 117 15.86 -2.97 -2.89
CA ALA A 117 17.07 -2.65 -3.67
C ALA A 117 16.76 -1.86 -4.94
N VAL A 118 15.73 -2.27 -5.69
CA VAL A 118 15.29 -1.58 -6.92
C VAL A 118 14.85 -0.15 -6.62
N VAL A 119 14.12 0.07 -5.52
CA VAL A 119 13.69 1.39 -5.09
C VAL A 119 14.88 2.24 -4.63
N GLY A 120 15.81 1.66 -3.86
CA GLY A 120 17.01 2.35 -3.38
C GLY A 120 17.93 2.79 -4.51
N SER A 121 18.15 1.93 -5.49
CA SER A 121 18.87 2.29 -6.71
C SER A 121 18.22 3.47 -7.44
N ARG A 122 16.89 3.52 -7.48
CA ARG A 122 16.20 4.64 -8.13
C ARG A 122 16.33 5.92 -7.31
N ALA A 123 16.29 5.84 -5.99
CA ALA A 123 16.50 6.99 -5.11
C ALA A 123 17.92 7.56 -5.25
N ASP A 124 18.94 6.69 -5.37
CA ASP A 124 20.31 7.12 -5.66
C ASP A 124 20.42 7.83 -7.01
N GLU A 125 19.79 7.30 -8.06
CA GLU A 125 19.78 7.96 -9.38
C GLU A 125 19.14 9.36 -9.33
N ILE A 126 18.08 9.53 -8.52
CA ILE A 126 17.42 10.82 -8.33
C ILE A 126 18.38 11.83 -7.71
N LEU A 127 19.14 11.42 -6.69
CA LEU A 127 20.13 12.26 -6.01
C LEU A 127 21.32 12.57 -6.92
N ASP A 128 21.92 11.56 -7.54
CA ASP A 128 23.12 11.70 -8.38
C ASP A 128 22.88 12.57 -9.62
N ARG A 129 21.64 12.61 -10.12
CA ARG A 129 21.27 13.34 -11.34
C ARG A 129 20.43 14.59 -11.05
N GLU A 130 20.20 14.93 -9.78
CA GLU A 130 19.42 16.09 -9.35
C GLU A 130 18.06 16.18 -10.07
N LEU A 131 17.32 15.07 -10.11
CA LEU A 131 16.08 14.98 -10.92
C LEU A 131 14.88 15.72 -10.31
N TYR A 132 14.96 16.04 -9.03
CA TYR A 132 13.93 16.69 -8.23
C TYR A 132 14.61 17.67 -7.26
N ASP A 133 13.87 18.69 -6.81
CA ASP A 133 14.37 19.71 -5.88
C ASP A 133 14.50 19.12 -4.47
N ASP A 134 15.65 18.49 -4.19
CA ASP A 134 16.07 17.91 -2.91
C ASP A 134 14.97 17.09 -2.20
N PRO A 135 14.41 16.04 -2.86
CA PRO A 135 13.20 15.38 -2.39
C PRO A 135 13.39 14.60 -1.08
N PHE A 136 14.64 14.35 -0.68
CA PHE A 136 14.98 13.64 0.54
C PHE A 136 15.56 14.57 1.61
N ASP A 137 15.83 15.84 1.32
CA ASP A 137 16.27 16.79 2.35
C ASP A 137 15.09 17.06 3.30
N PHE A 138 15.23 16.55 4.54
CA PHE A 138 14.16 16.50 5.55
C PHE A 138 12.90 15.75 5.09
N GLY A 139 13.04 14.86 4.10
CA GLY A 139 11.97 14.04 3.56
C GLY A 139 12.18 12.55 3.83
N SER A 140 11.25 11.73 3.35
CA SER A 140 11.34 10.27 3.50
C SER A 140 11.12 9.53 2.18
N LEU A 141 11.73 8.36 2.06
CA LEU A 141 11.46 7.42 0.97
C LEU A 141 10.31 6.51 1.38
N TYR A 142 9.26 6.46 0.58
CA TYR A 142 8.11 5.59 0.81
C TYR A 142 8.04 4.53 -0.28
N TYR A 143 7.80 3.28 0.11
CA TYR A 143 7.54 2.20 -0.83
C TYR A 143 6.15 1.60 -0.57
N ILE A 144 5.26 1.69 -1.55
CA ILE A 144 3.97 0.99 -1.51
C ILE A 144 4.23 -0.47 -1.89
N GLN A 145 4.34 -1.31 -0.87
CA GLN A 145 4.59 -2.74 -1.01
C GLN A 145 3.38 -3.47 -1.56
N THR A 146 2.19 -3.14 -1.07
CA THR A 146 0.97 -3.89 -1.39
C THR A 146 -0.26 -3.02 -1.32
N LEU A 147 -1.12 -3.15 -2.32
CA LEU A 147 -2.48 -2.61 -2.33
C LEU A 147 -3.45 -3.73 -2.70
N LYS A 148 -4.28 -4.15 -1.75
CA LYS A 148 -5.35 -5.12 -1.95
C LYS A 148 -6.69 -4.41 -1.91
N VAL A 149 -7.51 -4.67 -2.92
CA VAL A 149 -8.91 -4.23 -2.94
C VAL A 149 -9.78 -5.43 -3.24
N HIS A 150 -10.78 -5.65 -2.39
CA HIS A 150 -11.73 -6.72 -2.57
C HIS A 150 -12.39 -6.65 -3.96
N LYS A 151 -12.61 -7.81 -4.59
CA LYS A 151 -13.03 -7.94 -5.99
C LYS A 151 -14.30 -7.14 -6.32
N ALA A 152 -15.23 -7.02 -5.37
CA ALA A 152 -16.48 -6.28 -5.52
C ALA A 152 -16.25 -4.77 -5.77
N PHE A 153 -15.12 -4.20 -5.31
CA PHE A 153 -14.87 -2.76 -5.30
C PHE A 153 -13.73 -2.32 -6.24
N ARG A 154 -13.15 -3.23 -7.03
CA ARG A 154 -12.01 -2.94 -7.92
C ARG A 154 -12.32 -1.89 -9.01
N GLY A 155 -13.60 -1.64 -9.32
CA GLY A 155 -14.03 -0.65 -10.31
C GLY A 155 -14.12 0.80 -9.79
N GLU A 156 -14.12 1.01 -8.47
CA GLU A 156 -14.51 2.29 -7.86
C GLU A 156 -13.34 3.26 -7.63
N LYS A 157 -12.16 2.98 -8.19
CA LYS A 157 -10.89 3.68 -7.87
C LYS A 157 -10.56 3.68 -6.37
N LEU A 158 -11.18 2.79 -5.59
CA LEU A 158 -11.05 2.73 -4.14
C LEU A 158 -9.59 2.64 -3.67
N GLY A 159 -8.78 1.85 -4.38
CA GLY A 159 -7.36 1.73 -4.08
C GLY A 159 -6.57 3.04 -4.25
N LEU A 160 -6.86 3.83 -5.28
CA LEU A 160 -6.23 5.15 -5.46
C LEU A 160 -6.69 6.13 -4.38
N GLN A 161 -7.98 6.08 -4.00
CA GLN A 161 -8.52 6.90 -2.93
C GLN A 161 -7.87 6.55 -1.59
N LEU A 162 -7.64 5.25 -1.32
CA LEU A 162 -6.98 4.79 -0.11
C LEU A 162 -5.53 5.27 -0.04
N ILE A 163 -4.77 5.19 -1.14
CA ILE A 163 -3.42 5.76 -1.21
C ILE A 163 -3.46 7.26 -0.94
N ASN A 164 -4.34 7.99 -1.62
CA ASN A 164 -4.46 9.42 -1.43
C ASN A 164 -4.77 9.80 0.02
N TYR A 165 -5.78 9.14 0.59
CA TYR A 165 -6.21 9.35 1.96
C TYR A 165 -5.10 9.03 2.97
N ALA A 166 -4.34 7.96 2.73
CA ALA A 166 -3.22 7.58 3.58
C ALA A 166 -2.13 8.66 3.62
N PHE A 167 -1.71 9.14 2.44
CA PHE A 167 -0.68 10.17 2.35
C PHE A 167 -1.19 11.54 2.82
N GLU A 168 -2.48 11.84 2.69
CA GLU A 168 -3.09 13.10 3.14
C GLU A 168 -3.26 13.17 4.67
N HIS A 169 -3.63 12.06 5.32
CA HIS A 169 -4.05 12.10 6.72
C HIS A 169 -3.11 11.41 7.73
N PHE A 170 -2.33 10.42 7.31
CA PHE A 170 -1.53 9.61 8.25
C PHE A 170 -0.03 9.82 8.11
N ILE A 171 0.45 9.85 6.87
CA ILE A 171 1.85 10.20 6.61
C ILE A 171 2.02 11.68 6.91
N LYS A 172 2.95 12.05 7.80
CA LYS A 172 3.11 13.44 8.26
C LYS A 172 4.14 14.22 7.48
N ASP A 173 5.09 13.54 6.85
CA ASP A 173 6.13 14.19 6.06
C ASP A 173 5.53 14.85 4.82
N TYR A 174 5.94 16.08 4.53
CA TYR A 174 5.51 16.83 3.35
C TYR A 174 6.51 16.70 2.20
N ASN A 175 7.72 16.27 2.52
CA ASN A 175 8.82 16.09 1.57
C ASN A 175 9.12 14.61 1.47
N GLY A 176 9.40 14.14 0.25
CA GLY A 176 9.66 12.73 0.04
C GLY A 176 9.14 12.21 -1.28
N MET A 177 9.57 10.99 -1.57
CA MET A 177 9.22 10.28 -2.79
C MET A 177 8.52 8.99 -2.45
N VAL A 178 7.42 8.75 -3.15
CA VAL A 178 6.66 7.51 -3.07
C VAL A 178 6.97 6.67 -4.30
N PHE A 179 7.39 5.45 -4.06
CA PHE A 179 7.72 4.46 -5.07
C PHE A 179 6.73 3.29 -5.02
N LEU A 180 6.49 2.67 -6.18
CA LEU A 180 5.85 1.37 -6.28
C LEU A 180 6.38 0.60 -7.48
N ILE A 181 6.32 -0.72 -7.40
CA ILE A 181 6.63 -1.60 -8.53
C ILE A 181 5.29 -2.25 -8.95
N PRO A 182 4.76 -1.98 -10.15
CA PRO A 182 3.44 -2.43 -10.56
C PRO A 182 3.51 -3.91 -10.95
N GLN A 183 3.38 -4.79 -9.95
CA GLN A 183 3.35 -6.23 -10.12
C GLN A 183 1.94 -6.80 -9.85
N GLU A 184 1.61 -7.91 -10.50
CA GLU A 184 0.42 -8.68 -10.13
C GLU A 184 0.71 -9.55 -8.92
N PRO A 185 -0.26 -9.75 -8.02
CA PRO A 185 -0.09 -10.71 -6.94
C PRO A 185 0.17 -12.10 -7.51
N ILE A 186 1.17 -12.79 -6.95
CA ILE A 186 1.47 -14.19 -7.27
C ILE A 186 0.37 -15.05 -6.65
N THR A 187 -0.75 -15.22 -7.36
CA THR A 187 -1.79 -16.19 -6.95
C THR A 187 -1.36 -17.59 -7.33
N GLN A 188 -1.58 -18.57 -6.45
CA GLN A 188 -1.29 -20.00 -6.68
C GLN A 188 -1.95 -20.59 -7.95
N GLU A 189 -2.91 -19.90 -8.57
CA GLU A 189 -3.56 -20.28 -9.85
C GLU A 189 -2.68 -20.13 -11.11
N ILE A 190 -1.37 -19.91 -10.97
CA ILE A 190 -0.43 -19.85 -12.11
C ILE A 190 -0.31 -21.20 -12.87
N GLU A 191 -0.83 -22.31 -12.34
CA GLU A 191 -0.94 -23.56 -13.10
C GLU A 191 -1.98 -23.52 -14.23
N SER A 192 -2.89 -22.53 -14.27
CA SER A 192 -4.02 -22.54 -15.21
C SER A 192 -3.94 -21.53 -16.35
N GLY A 193 -2.75 -21.13 -16.81
CA GLY A 193 -2.51 -20.60 -18.17
C GLY A 193 -3.36 -19.42 -18.67
N LYS A 194 -4.11 -18.71 -17.82
CA LYS A 194 -5.08 -17.69 -18.24
C LYS A 194 -4.64 -16.28 -17.81
N ARG A 195 -4.10 -15.58 -18.81
CA ARG A 195 -4.00 -14.12 -19.00
C ARG A 195 -3.42 -13.30 -17.84
N LYS A 196 -2.09 -13.16 -17.90
CA LYS A 196 -1.33 -12.01 -17.40
C LYS A 196 -2.05 -10.71 -17.79
N MET A 197 -2.48 -9.89 -16.84
CA MET A 197 -2.78 -8.50 -17.16
C MET A 197 -1.44 -7.87 -17.60
N LYS A 198 -1.47 -7.04 -18.65
CA LYS A 198 -0.23 -6.39 -19.09
C LYS A 198 0.14 -5.35 -18.02
N PRO A 199 1.41 -5.24 -17.57
CA PRO A 199 1.88 -4.21 -16.62
C PRO A 199 1.36 -2.81 -16.94
N ILE A 200 1.15 -2.52 -18.23
CA ILE A 200 0.54 -1.30 -18.78
C ILE A 200 -0.79 -0.93 -18.08
N LYS A 201 -1.67 -1.88 -17.74
CA LYS A 201 -2.94 -1.54 -17.08
C LYS A 201 -2.74 -1.03 -15.65
N LEU A 202 -1.80 -1.62 -14.90
CA LEU A 202 -1.44 -1.18 -13.55
C LEU A 202 -0.70 0.16 -13.60
N VAL A 203 0.19 0.34 -14.58
CA VAL A 203 0.83 1.63 -14.84
C VAL A 203 -0.21 2.73 -15.07
N ASN A 204 -1.13 2.52 -16.03
CA ASN A 204 -2.20 3.49 -16.32
C ASN A 204 -3.16 3.72 -15.12
N TYR A 205 -3.21 2.77 -14.18
CA TYR A 205 -4.01 2.91 -12.96
C TYR A 205 -3.34 3.90 -12.00
N TYR A 206 -2.05 3.72 -11.71
CA TYR A 206 -1.30 4.59 -10.80
C TYR A 206 -0.93 5.94 -11.42
N GLU A 207 -0.77 6.05 -12.73
CA GLU A 207 -0.61 7.34 -13.43
C GLU A 207 -1.78 8.30 -13.14
N LYS A 208 -2.99 7.77 -12.92
CA LYS A 208 -4.14 8.59 -12.53
C LYS A 208 -3.94 9.27 -11.18
N LEU A 209 -3.06 8.77 -10.32
CA LEU A 209 -2.67 9.37 -9.05
C LEU A 209 -1.35 10.16 -9.15
N GLY A 210 -0.80 10.33 -10.35
CA GLY A 210 0.35 11.21 -10.61
C GLY A 210 1.70 10.50 -10.61
N PHE A 211 1.70 9.19 -10.39
CA PHE A 211 2.89 8.39 -10.56
C PHE A 211 3.41 8.48 -11.99
N LYS A 212 4.71 8.73 -12.11
CA LYS A 212 5.43 8.67 -13.38
C LYS A 212 6.07 7.30 -13.52
N ARG A 213 5.96 6.74 -14.73
CA ARG A 213 6.70 5.54 -15.09
C ARG A 213 8.17 5.89 -15.32
N VAL A 214 9.05 5.18 -14.64
CA VAL A 214 10.50 5.24 -14.85
C VAL A 214 11.05 3.84 -15.10
N PHE A 215 12.10 3.77 -15.92
CA PHE A 215 12.82 2.52 -16.14
C PHE A 215 14.05 2.53 -15.26
N ASN A 216 14.15 1.60 -14.32
CA ASN A 216 15.38 1.45 -13.57
C ASN A 216 16.42 0.77 -14.49
N SER A 217 17.54 1.47 -14.70
CA SER A 217 18.63 1.03 -15.58
C SER A 217 19.33 -0.25 -15.09
N ILE A 218 19.20 -0.60 -13.81
CA ILE A 218 19.87 -1.74 -13.19
C ILE A 218 19.11 -3.05 -13.45
N ASN A 219 17.79 -3.09 -13.21
CA ASN A 219 17.02 -4.34 -13.23
C ASN A 219 15.96 -4.43 -14.34
N SER A 220 15.86 -3.43 -15.23
CA SER A 220 14.85 -3.35 -16.31
C SER A 220 13.38 -3.36 -15.85
N ASP A 221 13.15 -3.37 -14.53
CA ASP A 221 11.85 -3.27 -13.92
C ASP A 221 11.25 -1.88 -14.12
N ILE A 222 9.93 -1.88 -14.25
CA ILE A 222 9.16 -0.64 -14.27
C ILE A 222 9.00 -0.21 -12.82
N VAL A 223 9.64 0.88 -12.43
CA VAL A 223 9.38 1.55 -11.16
C VAL A 223 8.45 2.72 -11.46
N MET A 224 7.54 3.00 -10.53
CA MET A 224 6.72 4.20 -10.60
C MET A 224 7.04 5.09 -9.41
N GLU A 225 7.12 6.39 -9.65
CA GLU A 225 7.53 7.36 -8.63
C GLU A 225 6.65 8.61 -8.63
N VAL A 226 6.47 9.24 -7.47
CA VAL A 226 5.74 10.51 -7.31
C VAL A 226 6.23 11.25 -6.07
N GLU A 227 6.30 12.57 -6.12
CA GLU A 227 6.52 13.42 -4.94
C GLU A 227 5.26 13.45 -4.07
N ILE A 228 5.41 13.38 -2.74
CA ILE A 228 4.29 13.38 -1.79
C ILE A 228 3.37 14.59 -2.01
N SER A 229 3.95 15.75 -2.31
CA SER A 229 3.22 17.00 -2.59
C SER A 229 2.17 16.85 -3.70
N LYS A 230 2.44 15.99 -4.70
CA LYS A 230 1.54 15.72 -5.84
C LYS A 230 0.45 14.70 -5.55
N LEU A 231 0.57 13.98 -4.44
CA LEU A 231 -0.51 13.14 -3.91
C LEU A 231 -1.50 14.03 -3.17
N ARG A 232 -1.03 14.89 -2.25
CA ARG A 232 -1.91 15.72 -1.39
C ARG A 232 -2.67 16.84 -2.13
N TYR A 233 -2.05 17.47 -3.13
CA TYR A 233 -2.67 18.58 -3.84
C TYR A 233 -3.33 18.14 -5.14
N ARG A 234 -4.64 17.85 -5.09
CA ARG A 234 -5.47 17.63 -6.27
C ARG A 234 -6.84 18.28 -6.10
N GLU A 235 -7.09 19.32 -6.89
CA GLU A 235 -8.42 19.94 -7.08
C GLU A 235 -9.38 19.03 -7.85
#